data_AF-A0A096FDJ1-F1
#
_entry.id   AF-A0A096FDJ1-F1
#
_cell.length_a   1.000
_cell.length_b   1.000
_cell.length_c   1.000
_cell.angle_alpha   90.00
_cell.angle_beta   90.00
_cell.angle_gamma   90.00
#
_symmetry.space_group_name_H-M   'P 1'
#
loop_
_entity.id
_entity.type
_entity.pdbx_description
1 polymer ?
#
loop_
_entity_poly.entity_id
_entity_poly.type
_entity_poly.pdbx_seq_one_letter_code
_entity_poly.pdbx_strand_id
1 'polypeptide(L)'
;MLYGERLQLAMDKRGEAIGRVIERKEVAKIANRSVQNIGMIITNAKERDQKLSTEAHDAVAAFLKVNSRWLLTGEGPMEVSVQVNAPTELTPAAIELAVLFDMIPQADKLSRAKAFNAASTAIMQVLQDADAKK
;
A
#
# COMPACT_ATOMS: atom_id res chain seq x y z
N MET A 1 5.46 8.75 -22.27
CA MET A 1 6.36 8.76 -21.10
C MET A 1 7.34 7.59 -21.25
N LEU A 2 8.62 7.79 -20.96
CA LEU A 2 9.64 6.75 -20.90
C LEU A 2 9.66 6.09 -19.51
N TYR A 3 10.34 4.96 -19.38
CA TYR A 3 10.47 4.26 -18.10
C TYR A 3 11.14 5.13 -17.04
N GLY A 4 12.19 5.86 -17.41
CA GLY A 4 12.90 6.77 -16.50
C GLY A 4 12.02 7.90 -15.97
N GLU A 5 11.17 8.47 -16.81
CA GLU A 5 10.21 9.51 -16.43
C GLU A 5 9.14 8.96 -15.49
N ARG A 6 8.62 7.76 -15.76
CA ARG A 6 7.68 7.07 -14.85
C ARG A 6 8.31 6.74 -13.50
N LEU A 7 9.58 6.34 -13.50
CA LEU A 7 10.32 6.05 -12.29
C LEU A 7 10.49 7.32 -11.43
N GLN A 8 10.83 8.46 -12.05
CA GLN A 8 10.92 9.73 -11.35
C GLN A 8 9.56 10.13 -10.76
N LEU A 9 8.49 10.04 -11.56
CA LEU A 9 7.12 10.31 -11.08
C LEU A 9 6.73 9.41 -9.90
N ALA A 10 7.11 8.13 -9.92
CA ALA A 10 6.89 7.21 -8.81
C ALA A 10 7.69 7.57 -7.55
N MET A 11 8.93 8.04 -7.71
CA MET A 11 9.74 8.53 -6.60
C MET A 11 9.11 9.78 -5.96
N ASP A 12 8.66 10.73 -6.79
CA ASP A 12 8.07 11.99 -6.33
C ASP A 12 6.76 11.72 -5.59
N LYS A 13 5.87 10.92 -6.17
CA LYS A 13 4.59 10.55 -5.56
C LYS A 13 4.77 9.81 -4.24
N ARG A 14 5.75 8.88 -4.17
CA ARG A 14 6.07 8.18 -2.92
C ARG A 14 6.60 9.16 -1.89
N GLY A 15 7.43 10.11 -2.31
CA GLY A 15 8.02 11.12 -1.44
C GLY A 15 6.99 12.05 -0.82
N GLU A 16 6.01 12.51 -1.62
CA GLU A 16 4.85 13.26 -1.13
C GLU A 16 4.09 12.48 -0.06
N ALA A 17 3.82 11.19 -0.30
CA ALA A 17 3.06 10.35 0.62
C ALA A 17 3.73 10.13 1.98
N ILE A 18 5.06 10.21 2.05
CA ILE A 18 5.84 10.02 3.29
C ILE A 18 6.42 11.33 3.86
N GLY A 19 6.18 12.47 3.18
CA GLY A 19 6.68 13.78 3.60
C GLY A 19 8.19 13.97 3.47
N ARG A 20 8.87 13.22 2.61
CA ARG A 20 10.31 13.41 2.31
C ARG A 20 10.68 12.98 0.89
N VAL A 21 11.74 13.55 0.33
CA VAL A 21 12.24 13.15 -0.99
C VAL A 21 12.78 11.72 -0.95
N ILE A 22 12.46 10.92 -1.96
CA ILE A 22 13.09 9.61 -2.20
C ILE A 22 14.33 9.84 -3.06
N GLU A 23 15.50 9.50 -2.53
CA GLU A 23 16.76 9.68 -3.25
C GLU A 23 17.02 8.53 -4.24
N ARG A 24 17.77 8.83 -5.32
CA ARG A 24 18.24 7.81 -6.27
C ARG A 24 19.05 6.69 -5.58
N LYS A 25 19.74 7.02 -4.48
CA LYS A 25 20.50 6.05 -3.68
C LYS A 25 19.61 4.98 -3.06
N GLU A 26 18.42 5.35 -2.63
CA GLU A 26 17.45 4.41 -2.05
C GLU A 26 16.94 3.45 -3.14
N VAL A 27 16.54 4.00 -4.29
CA VAL A 27 16.10 3.18 -5.43
C VAL A 27 17.22 2.26 -5.93
N ALA A 28 18.45 2.75 -5.99
CA ALA A 28 19.61 1.96 -6.40
C ALA A 28 19.88 0.77 -5.46
N LYS A 29 19.70 0.99 -4.15
CA LYS A 29 19.79 -0.07 -3.14
C LYS A 29 18.72 -1.15 -3.37
N ILE A 30 17.47 -0.76 -3.60
CA ILE A 30 16.36 -1.70 -3.86
C ILE A 30 16.55 -2.45 -5.17
N ALA A 31 16.98 -1.75 -6.23
CA ALA A 31 17.23 -2.35 -7.54
C ALA A 31 18.50 -3.21 -7.59
N ASN A 32 19.33 -3.21 -6.54
CA ASN A 32 20.69 -3.77 -6.55
C ASN A 32 21.51 -3.29 -7.77
N ARG A 33 21.56 -1.96 -7.95
CA ARG A 33 22.28 -1.27 -9.03
C ARG A 33 23.07 -0.09 -8.48
N SER A 34 23.95 0.48 -9.30
CA SER A 34 24.66 1.70 -8.93
C SER A 34 23.75 2.93 -9.02
N VAL A 35 24.03 3.95 -8.20
CA VAL A 35 23.30 5.24 -8.25
C VAL A 35 23.40 5.88 -9.63
N GLN A 36 24.57 5.74 -10.29
CA GLN A 36 24.79 6.21 -11.65
C GLN A 36 23.88 5.50 -12.66
N ASN A 37 23.70 4.18 -12.53
CA ASN A 37 22.80 3.44 -13.41
C ASN A 37 21.35 3.92 -13.29
N ILE A 38 20.86 4.16 -12.06
CA ILE A 38 19.53 4.74 -11.84
C ILE A 38 19.44 6.15 -12.44
N GLY A 39 20.47 6.97 -12.25
CA GLY A 39 20.56 8.30 -12.87
C GLY A 39 20.44 8.24 -14.39
N MET A 40 21.18 7.35 -15.04
CA MET A 40 21.14 7.16 -16.49
C MET A 40 19.77 6.70 -17.02
N ILE A 41 19.06 5.88 -16.24
CA ILE A 41 17.70 5.45 -16.57
C ILE A 41 16.76 6.66 -16.51
N ILE A 42 16.78 7.41 -15.41
CA ILE A 42 15.91 8.57 -15.19
C ILE A 42 16.14 9.64 -16.25
N THR A 43 17.40 9.98 -16.55
CA THR A 43 17.73 11.05 -17.50
C THR A 43 17.74 10.57 -18.96
N ASN A 44 17.36 9.32 -19.23
CA ASN A 44 17.44 8.72 -20.56
C ASN A 44 18.81 8.93 -21.25
N ALA A 45 19.92 8.76 -20.51
CA ALA A 45 21.26 9.17 -20.96
C ALA A 45 21.79 8.43 -22.20
N LYS A 46 21.15 7.33 -22.60
CA LYS A 46 21.52 6.53 -23.80
C LYS A 46 20.53 6.73 -24.95
N GLU A 47 19.65 7.72 -24.87
CA GLU A 47 18.61 8.03 -25.87
C GLU A 47 17.75 6.80 -26.22
N ARG A 48 17.59 5.88 -25.28
CA ARG A 48 16.85 4.63 -25.43
C ARG A 48 16.13 4.32 -24.11
N ASP A 49 14.93 3.77 -24.21
CA ASP A 49 14.11 3.44 -23.04
C ASP A 49 14.74 2.31 -22.21
N GLN A 50 15.63 2.68 -21.29
CA GLN A 50 16.32 1.75 -20.40
C GLN A 50 15.40 1.37 -19.26
N LYS A 51 15.25 0.05 -19.05
CA LYS A 51 14.41 -0.52 -18.00
C LYS A 51 15.26 -1.28 -17.00
N LEU A 52 14.77 -1.40 -15.77
CA LEU A 52 15.35 -2.33 -14.80
C LEU A 52 15.10 -3.78 -15.25
N SER A 53 15.90 -4.72 -14.74
CA SER A 53 15.57 -6.14 -14.90
C SER A 53 14.26 -6.45 -14.16
N THR A 54 13.59 -7.54 -14.52
CA THR A 54 12.28 -7.91 -13.97
C THR A 54 12.26 -7.89 -12.44
N GLU A 55 13.25 -8.51 -11.79
CA GLU A 55 13.31 -8.60 -10.33
C GLU A 55 13.53 -7.22 -9.69
N ALA A 56 14.42 -6.42 -10.28
CA ALA A 56 14.70 -5.07 -9.79
C ALA A 56 13.51 -4.14 -10.01
N HIS A 57 12.79 -4.31 -11.12
CA HIS A 57 11.59 -3.55 -11.46
C HIS A 57 10.47 -3.81 -10.45
N ASP A 58 10.17 -5.07 -10.17
CA ASP A 58 9.11 -5.44 -9.21
C ASP A 58 9.46 -4.98 -7.78
N ALA A 59 10.73 -5.15 -7.37
CA ALA A 59 11.20 -4.67 -6.08
C ALA A 59 11.07 -3.14 -5.94
N VAL A 60 11.42 -2.39 -7.00
CA VAL A 60 11.28 -0.92 -7.02
C VAL A 60 9.81 -0.50 -7.03
N ALA A 61 8.95 -1.15 -7.82
CA ALA A 61 7.53 -0.87 -7.83
C ALA A 61 6.90 -1.09 -6.44
N ALA A 62 7.24 -2.20 -5.79
CA ALA A 62 6.77 -2.52 -4.44
C ALA A 62 7.28 -1.52 -3.38
N PHE A 63 8.55 -1.10 -3.48
CA PHE A 63 9.13 -0.08 -2.61
C PHE A 63 8.43 1.29 -2.77
N LEU A 64 8.15 1.68 -4.01
CA LEU A 64 7.49 2.94 -4.34
C LEU A 64 5.96 2.89 -4.17
N LYS A 65 5.39 1.72 -3.86
CA LYS A 65 3.94 1.50 -3.69
C LYS A 65 3.12 1.86 -4.94
N VAL A 66 3.67 1.56 -6.11
CA VAL A 66 3.02 1.77 -7.41
C VAL A 66 2.73 0.44 -8.10
N ASN A 67 1.78 0.46 -9.04
CA ASN A 67 1.47 -0.68 -9.89
C ASN A 67 2.67 -1.00 -10.80
N SER A 68 3.20 -2.22 -10.69
CA SER A 68 4.35 -2.69 -11.48
C SER A 68 4.11 -2.56 -12.99
N ARG A 69 2.92 -2.97 -13.46
CA ARG A 69 2.53 -2.85 -14.88
C ARG A 69 2.56 -1.40 -15.36
N TRP A 70 1.98 -0.48 -14.58
CA TRP A 70 2.01 0.94 -14.92
C TRP A 70 3.43 1.47 -14.99
N LEU A 71 4.31 1.11 -14.04
CA LEU A 71 5.70 1.55 -14.06
C LEU A 71 6.43 1.04 -15.31
N LEU A 72 6.13 -0.18 -15.76
CA LEU A 72 6.74 -0.78 -16.95
C LEU A 72 6.27 -0.15 -18.26
N THR A 73 4.95 -0.05 -18.45
CA THR A 73 4.32 0.27 -19.74
C THR A 73 3.66 1.64 -19.79
N GLY A 74 3.32 2.22 -18.64
CA GLY A 74 2.48 3.41 -18.51
C GLY A 74 0.99 3.13 -18.64
N GLU A 75 0.58 1.87 -18.78
CA GLU A 75 -0.83 1.49 -18.90
C GLU A 75 -1.48 1.27 -17.53
N GLY A 76 -2.73 1.71 -17.40
CA GLY A 76 -3.52 1.54 -16.20
C GLY A 76 -3.24 2.59 -15.11
N PRO A 77 -3.79 2.41 -13.90
CA PRO A 77 -3.55 3.32 -12.79
C PRO A 77 -2.15 3.13 -12.19
N MET A 78 -1.52 4.25 -11.82
CA MET A 78 -0.24 4.27 -11.11
C MET A 78 -0.35 3.70 -9.70
N GLU A 79 -1.44 4.03 -9.01
CA GLU A 79 -1.67 3.60 -7.64
C GLU A 79 -2.04 2.11 -7.61
N VAL A 80 -1.47 1.39 -6.64
CA VAL A 80 -1.96 0.05 -6.32
C VAL A 80 -3.31 0.26 -5.66
N SER A 81 -4.40 -0.10 -6.34
CA SER A 81 -5.71 -0.15 -5.71
C SER A 81 -5.63 -1.16 -4.57
N VAL A 82 -5.52 -0.67 -3.33
CA VAL A 82 -5.77 -1.51 -2.16
C VAL A 82 -7.24 -1.86 -2.27
N GLN A 83 -7.55 -3.08 -2.73
CA GLN A 83 -8.89 -3.62 -2.57
C GLN A 83 -9.11 -3.73 -1.07
N VAL A 84 -9.68 -2.68 -0.48
CA VAL A 84 -10.21 -2.74 0.86
C VAL A 84 -11.41 -3.68 0.73
N ASN A 85 -11.26 -4.92 1.18
CA ASN A 85 -12.39 -5.85 1.39
C ASN A 85 -13.25 -5.38 2.58
N ALA A 86 -13.51 -4.07 2.68
CA ALA A 86 -14.55 -3.54 3.52
C ALA A 86 -15.87 -3.76 2.78
N PRO A 87 -16.91 -4.29 3.44
CA PRO A 87 -18.25 -4.28 2.90
C PRO A 87 -18.61 -2.84 2.47
N THR A 88 -19.03 -2.65 1.23
CA THR A 88 -19.47 -1.35 0.71
C THR A 88 -20.69 -0.83 1.47
N GLU A 89 -21.43 -1.76 2.10
CA GLU A 89 -22.59 -1.49 2.95
C GLU A 89 -22.41 -2.22 4.29
N LEU A 90 -22.63 -1.50 5.39
CA LEU A 90 -22.69 -2.09 6.72
C LEU A 90 -23.99 -2.87 6.86
N THR A 91 -23.91 -4.10 7.35
CA THR A 91 -25.12 -4.87 7.69
C THR A 91 -25.85 -4.21 8.85
N PRO A 92 -27.18 -4.39 8.98
CA PRO A 92 -27.94 -3.88 10.13
C PRO A 92 -27.34 -4.29 11.48
N ALA A 93 -26.84 -5.53 11.59
CA ALA A 93 -26.16 -6.02 12.79
C ALA A 93 -24.87 -5.24 13.11
N ALA A 94 -24.10 -4.83 12.10
CA ALA A 94 -22.89 -4.02 12.32
C ALA A 94 -23.24 -2.60 12.81
N ILE A 95 -24.34 -2.03 12.31
CA ILE A 95 -24.86 -0.74 12.76
C ILE A 95 -25.32 -0.84 14.22
N GLU A 96 -26.06 -1.88 14.59
CA GLU A 96 -26.51 -2.11 15.97
C GLU A 96 -25.34 -2.25 16.95
N LEU A 97 -24.29 -3.00 16.57
CA LEU A 97 -23.08 -3.13 17.39
C LEU A 97 -22.38 -1.78 17.61
N ALA A 98 -22.32 -0.92 16.59
CA ALA A 98 -21.76 0.41 16.70
C ALA A 98 -22.57 1.30 17.66
N VAL A 99 -23.91 1.27 17.55
CA VAL A 99 -24.82 2.01 18.44
C VAL A 99 -24.65 1.54 19.89
N LEU A 100 -24.59 0.24 20.14
CA LEU A 100 -24.37 -0.30 21.49
C LEU A 100 -23.03 0.14 22.10
N PHE A 101 -21.99 0.25 21.27
CA PHE A 101 -20.69 0.75 21.71
C PHE A 101 -20.72 2.25 22.04
N ASP A 102 -21.46 3.04 21.27
CA ASP A 102 -21.62 4.48 21.48
C ASP A 102 -22.49 4.84 22.70
N MET A 103 -23.34 3.91 23.18
CA MET A 103 -24.04 4.05 24.46
C MET A 103 -23.08 4.06 25.67
N ILE A 104 -21.85 3.58 25.52
CA ILE A 104 -20.84 3.63 26.59
C ILE A 104 -20.21 5.03 26.60
N PRO A 105 -20.33 5.81 27.70
CA PRO A 105 -19.79 7.16 27.77
C PRO A 105 -18.30 7.19 27.39
N GLN A 106 -17.91 8.16 26.56
CA GLN A 106 -16.51 8.33 26.10
C GLN A 106 -15.52 8.52 27.27
N ALA A 107 -15.99 9.09 28.39
CA ALA A 107 -15.20 9.26 29.59
C ALA A 107 -14.87 7.93 30.30
N ASP A 108 -15.69 6.90 30.12
CA ASP A 108 -15.47 5.57 30.70
C ASP A 108 -14.65 4.68 29.77
N LYS A 109 -13.35 5.00 29.71
CA LYS A 109 -12.36 4.31 28.87
C LYS A 109 -12.25 2.82 29.22
N LEU A 110 -12.46 2.44 30.48
CA LEU A 110 -12.30 1.06 30.94
C LEU A 110 -13.45 0.19 30.43
N SER A 111 -14.69 0.67 30.53
CA SER A 111 -15.86 -0.05 30.01
C SER A 111 -15.83 -0.17 28.49
N ARG A 112 -15.40 0.89 27.78
CA ARG A 112 -15.19 0.82 26.30
C ARG A 112 -14.12 -0.20 25.92
N ALA A 113 -13.00 -0.25 26.63
CA ALA A 113 -11.96 -1.24 26.39
C ALA A 113 -12.46 -2.68 26.61
N LYS A 114 -13.26 -2.91 27.67
CA LYS A 114 -13.88 -4.22 27.92
C LYS A 114 -14.84 -4.63 26.80
N ALA A 115 -15.71 -3.72 26.36
CA ALA A 115 -16.64 -3.97 25.26
C ALA A 115 -15.91 -4.27 23.94
N PHE A 116 -14.86 -3.51 23.63
CA PHE A 116 -14.04 -3.75 22.44
C PHE A 116 -13.35 -5.11 22.48
N ASN A 117 -12.74 -5.47 23.61
CA ASN A 117 -12.09 -6.76 23.77
C ASN A 117 -13.07 -7.92 23.64
N ALA A 118 -14.26 -7.80 24.25
CA ALA A 118 -15.31 -8.83 24.14
C ALA A 118 -15.78 -9.01 22.69
N ALA A 119 -16.01 -7.90 21.97
CA ALA A 119 -16.36 -7.94 20.56
C ALA A 119 -15.24 -8.58 19.71
N SER A 120 -13.98 -8.21 19.96
CA SER A 120 -12.82 -8.78 19.28
C SER A 120 -12.70 -10.29 19.51
N THR A 121 -12.91 -10.76 20.75
CA THR A 121 -12.90 -12.20 21.08
C THR A 121 -14.02 -12.95 20.36
N ALA A 122 -15.24 -12.39 20.33
CA ALA A 122 -16.36 -12.99 19.63
C ALA A 122 -16.11 -13.11 18.11
N ILE A 123 -15.54 -12.06 17.50
CA ILE A 123 -15.17 -12.06 16.08
C ILE A 123 -14.12 -13.14 15.81
N MET A 124 -13.06 -13.25 16.64
CA MET A 124 -12.05 -14.28 16.45
C MET A 124 -12.64 -15.70 16.54
N GLN A 125 -13.58 -15.94 17.46
CA GLN A 125 -14.23 -17.25 17.58
C GLN A 125 -15.01 -17.60 16.31
N VAL A 126 -15.79 -16.65 15.77
CA VAL A 126 -16.53 -16.85 14.51
C VAL A 126 -15.60 -17.16 13.34
N LEU A 127 -14.45 -16.48 13.26
CA LEU A 127 -13.45 -16.74 12.22
C LEU A 127 -12.83 -18.13 12.36
N GLN A 128 -12.46 -18.53 13.58
CA GLN A 128 -11.93 -19.88 13.85
C GLN A 128 -12.96 -20.98 13.52
N ASP A 129 -14.22 -20.77 13.87
CA ASP A 129 -15.30 -21.72 13.60
C ASP A 129 -15.62 -21.81 12.09
N ALA A 130 -15.45 -20.72 11.34
CA ALA A 130 -15.61 -20.71 9.88
C ALA A 130 -14.46 -21.43 9.17
N ASP A 131 -13.22 -21.30 9.66
CA ASP A 131 -12.06 -22.01 9.13
C ASP A 131 -12.08 -23.50 9.49
N ALA A 132 -12.61 -23.89 10.66
CA ALA A 132 -12.75 -25.29 11.07
C ALA A 132 -13.83 -26.08 10.32
N LYS A 133 -14.72 -25.40 9.59
CA LYS A 133 -15.79 -26.00 8.77
C LYS A 133 -15.45 -26.16 7.29
N LYS A 134 -14.23 -25.80 6.88
CA LYS A 134 -13.67 -26.07 5.55
C LYS A 134 -12.86 -27.36 5.55
#